data_AF-A0A9Q4DKF1-F1
#
_entry.id   AF-A0A9Q4DKF1-F1
#
_cell.length_a   1.000
_cell.length_b   1.000
_cell.length_c   1.000
_cell.angle_alpha   90.00
_cell.angle_beta   90.00
_cell.angle_gamma   90.00
#
_symmetry.space_group_name_H-M   'P 1'
#
loop_
_entity.id
_entity.type
_entity.pdbx_description
1 polymer ?
#
loop_
_entity_poly.entity_id
_entity_poly.type
_entity_poly.pdbx_seq_one_letter_code
_entity_poly.pdbx_strand_id
1 'polypeptide(L)'
;WFSRENNDLIIKSLLSEDKVTVQNWYSHQDHKIENIRLSNEQMLVSTQVEKMVESMAGFAQQHGGEISLVPREEVKQYINSLTAAL
;
A
#
# COMPACT_ATOMS: atom_id res chain seq x y z
N TRP A 1 -0.29 -4.05 -1.78
CA TRP A 1 -1.38 -3.09 -1.56
C TRP A 1 -1.22 -2.49 -0.17
N PHE A 2 -0.98 -1.19 -0.11
CA PHE A 2 -0.82 -0.41 1.12
C PHE A 2 -2.16 0.23 1.44
N SER A 3 -2.63 0.06 2.67
CA SER A 3 -3.87 0.66 3.14
C SER A 3 -3.78 0.99 4.62
N ARG A 4 -4.57 1.96 5.05
CA ARG A 4 -4.76 2.28 6.47
C ARG A 4 -5.99 1.55 7.01
N GLU A 5 -5.83 0.92 8.16
CA GLU A 5 -6.94 0.37 8.95
C GLU A 5 -6.80 0.86 10.38
N ASN A 6 -7.73 1.67 10.87
CA ASN A 6 -7.62 2.37 12.15
C ASN A 6 -6.30 3.16 12.26
N ASN A 7 -5.42 2.76 13.19
CA ASN A 7 -4.10 3.34 13.40
C ASN A 7 -2.97 2.50 12.80
N ASP A 8 -3.29 1.45 12.06
CA ASP A 8 -2.33 0.49 11.53
C ASP A 8 -2.09 0.71 10.04
N LEU A 9 -0.86 0.43 9.62
CA LEU A 9 -0.53 0.24 8.22
C LEU A 9 -0.71 -1.23 7.85
N ILE A 10 -1.49 -1.49 6.83
CA ILE A 10 -1.71 -2.81 6.26
C ILE A 10 -0.98 -2.91 4.92
N ILE A 11 -0.15 -3.94 4.76
CA ILE A 11 0.55 -4.26 3.52
C ILE A 11 0.11 -5.66 3.10
N LYS A 12 -0.77 -5.73 2.11
CA LYS A 12 -1.33 -6.98 1.60
C LYS A 12 -0.73 -7.33 0.24
N SER A 13 -0.32 -8.59 0.06
CA SER A 13 0.00 -9.13 -1.26
C SER A 13 -1.29 -9.25 -2.07
N LEU A 14 -1.25 -8.91 -3.36
CA LEU A 14 -2.39 -9.15 -4.26
C LEU A 14 -2.27 -10.48 -5.02
N LEU A 15 -1.10 -11.11 -4.94
CA LEU A 15 -0.81 -12.38 -5.61
C LEU A 15 -0.96 -13.57 -4.64
N SER A 16 -0.92 -13.31 -3.34
CA SER A 16 -1.12 -14.26 -2.25
C SER A 16 -2.05 -13.68 -1.19
N GLU A 17 -2.40 -14.47 -0.18
CA GLU A 17 -3.19 -13.98 0.96
C GLU A 17 -2.33 -13.33 2.06
N ASP A 18 -1.02 -13.23 1.84
CA ASP A 18 -0.08 -12.71 2.83
C ASP A 18 -0.38 -11.25 3.17
N LYS A 19 -0.33 -10.96 4.46
CA LYS A 19 -0.57 -9.64 5.03
C LYS A 19 0.45 -9.35 6.10
N VAL A 20 1.05 -8.16 6.02
CA VAL A 20 1.84 -7.56 7.10
C VAL A 20 1.03 -6.42 7.70
N THR A 21 0.97 -6.37 9.02
CA THR A 21 0.37 -5.26 9.77
C THR A 21 1.47 -4.60 10.59
N VAL A 22 1.69 -3.31 10.36
CA VAL A 22 2.51 -2.48 11.25
C VAL A 22 1.56 -1.77 12.19
N GLN A 23 1.49 -2.27 13.42
CA GLN A 23 0.59 -1.75 14.44
C GLN A 23 0.97 -0.33 14.80
N ASN A 24 -0.03 0.51 15.04
CA ASN A 24 0.12 1.87 15.56
C ASN A 24 0.91 2.83 14.64
N TRP A 25 1.15 2.48 13.38
CA TRP A 25 1.83 3.31 12.38
C TRP A 25 1.36 4.78 12.34
N TYR A 26 0.05 5.00 12.49
CA TYR A 26 -0.59 6.31 12.40
C TYR A 26 -0.78 7.01 13.76
N SER A 27 -0.40 6.37 14.86
CA SER A 27 -0.64 6.92 16.21
C SER A 27 0.45 7.91 16.65
N HIS A 28 1.69 7.74 16.18
CA HIS A 28 2.81 8.64 16.46
C HIS A 28 3.92 8.47 15.42
N GLN A 29 4.77 9.48 15.22
CA GLN A 29 5.89 9.40 14.27
C GLN A 29 6.90 8.31 14.64
N ASP A 30 7.16 8.13 15.94
CA ASP A 30 8.12 7.12 16.45
C ASP A 30 7.66 5.67 16.24
N HIS A 31 6.40 5.45 15.85
CA HIS A 31 5.88 4.12 15.51
C HIS A 31 6.04 3.79 14.02
N LYS A 32 6.56 4.71 13.21
CA LYS A 32 6.78 4.48 11.77
C LYS A 32 8.12 3.81 11.56
N ILE A 33 8.13 2.75 10.75
CA ILE A 33 9.36 2.15 10.22
C ILE A 33 9.95 3.12 9.19
N GLU A 34 11.25 3.37 9.28
CA GLU A 34 11.94 4.33 8.42
C GLU A 34 12.03 3.87 6.97
N ASN A 35 12.24 2.56 6.76
CA ASN A 35 12.45 1.98 5.45
C ASN A 35 11.69 0.66 5.27
N ILE A 36 10.86 0.60 4.25
CA ILE A 36 10.22 -0.63 3.78
C ILE A 36 10.86 -1.01 2.45
N ARG A 37 11.51 -2.16 2.40
CA ARG A 37 12.10 -2.68 1.17
C ARG A 37 11.13 -3.64 0.49
N LEU A 38 10.82 -3.36 -0.77
CA LEU A 38 10.01 -4.22 -1.63
C LEU A 38 10.85 -5.32 -2.28
N SER A 39 10.19 -6.33 -2.87
CA SER A 39 10.86 -7.45 -3.55
C SER A 39 11.65 -7.05 -4.80
N ASN A 40 11.43 -5.84 -5.33
CA ASN A 40 12.19 -5.27 -6.44
C ASN A 40 13.38 -4.41 -5.95
N GLU A 41 13.79 -4.56 -4.70
CA GLU A 41 14.83 -3.77 -4.01
C GLU A 41 14.52 -2.27 -3.82
N GLN A 42 13.35 -1.79 -4.27
CA GLN A 42 12.94 -0.40 -4.02
C GLN A 42 12.72 -0.20 -2.52
N MET A 43 13.33 0.86 -2.00
CA MET A 43 13.19 1.28 -0.61
C MET A 43 12.20 2.44 -0.53
N LEU A 44 11.18 2.28 0.33
CA LEU A 44 10.17 3.29 0.59
C LEU A 44 10.42 3.91 1.95
N VAL A 45 10.55 5.24 1.97
CA VAL A 45 10.47 6.02 3.21
C VAL A 45 9.01 6.27 3.59
N SER A 46 8.77 6.65 4.84
CA SER A 46 7.41 6.85 5.38
C SER A 46 6.53 7.78 4.52
N THR A 47 7.08 8.83 3.92
CA THR A 47 6.34 9.73 3.03
C THR A 47 5.92 9.07 1.70
N GLN A 48 6.75 8.17 1.15
CA GLN A 48 6.40 7.38 -0.04
C GLN A 48 5.35 6.31 0.30
N VAL A 49 5.41 5.74 1.51
CA VAL A 49 4.36 4.84 2.01
C VAL A 49 3.01 5.56 2.07
N GLU A 50 2.96 6.80 2.57
CA GLU A 50 1.70 7.57 2.59
C GLU A 50 1.18 7.84 1.18
N LYS A 51 2.05 8.21 0.23
CA LYS A 51 1.66 8.37 -1.19
C LYS A 51 1.04 7.09 -1.75
N MET A 52 1.58 5.92 -1.39
CA MET A 52 1.00 4.64 -1.78
C MET A 52 -0.38 4.42 -1.17
N VAL A 53 -0.54 4.68 0.13
CA VAL A 53 -1.82 4.53 0.84
C VAL A 53 -2.89 5.43 0.25
N GLU A 54 -2.57 6.71 0.02
CA GLU A 54 -3.48 7.69 -0.58
C GLU A 54 -3.88 7.29 -2.00
N SER A 55 -2.90 6.96 -2.84
CA SER A 55 -3.16 6.61 -4.24
C SER A 55 -4.02 5.35 -4.33
N MET A 56 -3.69 4.32 -3.55
CA MET A 56 -4.43 3.06 -3.53
C MET A 56 -5.85 3.23 -2.98
N ALA A 57 -6.05 4.08 -1.96
CA ALA A 57 -7.39 4.44 -1.50
C ALA A 57 -8.20 5.15 -2.60
N GLY A 58 -7.56 6.05 -3.36
CA GLY A 58 -8.18 6.71 -4.51
C GLY A 58 -8.59 5.71 -5.60
N PHE A 59 -7.70 4.78 -5.96
CA PHE A 59 -8.00 3.72 -6.92
C PHE A 59 -9.17 2.85 -6.44
N ALA A 60 -9.19 2.43 -5.17
CA ALA A 60 -10.30 1.65 -4.61
C ALA A 60 -11.63 2.40 -4.72
N GLN A 61 -11.66 3.69 -4.40
CA GLN A 61 -12.88 4.51 -4.51
C GLN A 61 -13.41 4.58 -5.95
N GLN A 62 -12.54 4.72 -6.96
CA GLN A 62 -12.95 4.71 -8.36
C GLN A 62 -13.56 3.37 -8.81
N HIS A 63 -13.25 2.29 -8.10
CA HIS A 63 -13.73 0.93 -8.39
C HIS A 63 -14.77 0.44 -7.36
N GLY A 64 -15.51 1.36 -6.73
CA GLY A 64 -16.61 1.01 -5.83
C GLY A 64 -16.19 0.46 -4.47
N GLY A 65 -14.91 0.59 -4.10
CA GLY A 65 -14.36 0.17 -2.82
C GLY A 65 -13.95 -1.31 -2.75
N GLU A 66 -14.23 -2.09 -3.79
CA GLU A 66 -14.01 -3.54 -3.78
C GLU A 66 -12.93 -3.97 -4.79
N ILE A 67 -11.67 -3.85 -4.37
CA ILE A 67 -10.49 -4.18 -5.20
C ILE A 67 -10.50 -5.64 -5.71
N SER A 68 -11.13 -6.57 -4.99
CA SER A 68 -11.24 -7.98 -5.41
C SER A 68 -12.06 -8.17 -6.68
N LEU A 69 -12.92 -7.21 -7.04
CA LEU A 69 -13.72 -7.24 -8.27
C LEU A 69 -12.97 -6.63 -9.47
N VAL A 70 -11.88 -5.91 -9.23
CA VAL A 70 -11.07 -5.30 -10.29
C VAL A 70 -10.20 -6.37 -10.95
N PRO A 71 -10.15 -6.44 -12.30
CA PRO A 71 -9.29 -7.38 -13.00
C PRO A 71 -7.84 -7.32 -12.51
N ARG A 72 -7.25 -8.48 -12.20
CA ARG A 72 -5.90 -8.54 -11.60
C ARG A 72 -4.84 -7.85 -12.44
N GLU A 73 -4.94 -7.91 -13.77
CA GLU A 73 -3.99 -7.26 -14.67
C GLU A 73 -4.07 -5.73 -14.59
N GLU A 74 -5.27 -5.17 -14.43
CA GLU A 74 -5.46 -3.73 -14.23
C GLU A 74 -4.83 -3.28 -12.91
N VAL A 75 -5.06 -4.03 -11.82
CA VAL A 75 -4.45 -3.71 -10.53
C VAL A 75 -2.92 -3.83 -10.58
N LYS A 76 -2.38 -4.83 -11.29
CA LYS A 76 -0.94 -4.96 -11.51
C LYS A 76 -0.37 -3.77 -12.27
N GLN A 77 -1.00 -3.35 -13.37
CA GLN A 77 -0.56 -2.19 -14.17
C GLN A 77 -0.57 -0.92 -13.33
N TYR A 78 -1.63 -0.71 -12.54
CA TYR A 78 -1.74 0.41 -11.64
C TYR A 78 -0.59 0.43 -10.61
N ILE A 79 -0.35 -0.68 -9.91
CA ILE A 79 0.73 -0.77 -8.93
C ILE A 79 2.10 -0.49 -9.57
N ASN A 80 2.38 -1.09 -10.74
CA ASN A 80 3.63 -0.87 -11.44
C ASN A 80 3.83 0.62 -11.79
N SER A 81 2.77 1.29 -12.26
CA SER A 81 2.82 2.73 -12.58
C SER A 81 3.07 3.60 -11.35
N LEU A 82 2.47 3.23 -10.21
CA LEU A 82 2.61 3.97 -8.96
C LEU A 82 4.02 3.80 -8.38
N THR A 83 4.56 2.59 -8.40
CA THR A 83 5.93 2.32 -7.92
C THR A 83 6.99 3.00 -8.79
N ALA A 84 6.75 3.15 -10.10
CA ALA A 84 7.66 3.84 -11.00
C ALA A 84 7.68 5.38 -10.81
N ALA A 85 6.65 5.93 -10.15
CA ALA A 85 6.51 7.37 -9.92
C ALA A 85 7.06 7.85 -8.55
N LEU A 86 7.63 6.94 -7.76
CA LEU A 86 8.14 7.18 -6.40
C LEU A 86 9.67 7.23 -6.34
#